data_AF-K2DSI1-F1
#
_entry.id   AF-K2DSI1-F1
#
_cell.length_a   1.000
_cell.length_b   1.000
_cell.length_c   1.000
_cell.angle_alpha   90.00
_cell.angle_beta   90.00
_cell.angle_gamma   90.00
#
_symmetry.space_group_name_H-M   'P 1'
#
loop_
_entity.id
_entity.type
_entity.pdbx_description
1 polymer ?
#
loop_
_entity_poly.entity_id
_entity_poly.type
_entity_poly.pdbx_seq_one_letter_code
_entity_poly.pdbx_strand_id
1 'polypeptide(L)'
;MRMNISRVTNSGFTGAGGAVTGPLVLSGDPVQPLQAATKQYVDSTVNIHNADNILHLTSNEKTLLNEITVNSTEVNRLAGLTSNLQQQIDGKANLSGGTFTGFINLHSNPSASLHLVTKQYADSVLSSIGGGLSIGDVVRKTVSTTPTGFLR
;
A
#
# COMPACT_ATOMS: atom_id res chain seq x y z
N MET A 1 -18.55 90.98 -10.85
CA MET A 1 -18.22 89.69 -11.51
C MET A 1 -17.68 88.76 -10.43
N ARG A 2 -18.31 87.61 -10.18
CA ARG A 2 -17.90 86.66 -9.13
C ARG A 2 -16.98 85.62 -9.74
N MET A 3 -15.74 85.56 -9.28
CA MET A 3 -14.72 84.62 -9.76
C MET A 3 -15.02 83.24 -9.15
N ASN A 4 -15.31 82.25 -9.98
CA ASN A 4 -15.50 80.87 -9.54
C ASN A 4 -14.12 80.24 -9.37
N ILE A 5 -13.64 80.12 -8.13
CA ILE A 5 -12.42 79.36 -7.84
C ILE A 5 -12.85 77.91 -7.62
N SER A 6 -12.67 77.06 -8.64
CA SER A 6 -12.83 75.63 -8.46
C SER A 6 -11.76 75.16 -7.50
N ARG A 7 -12.15 74.75 -6.28
CA ARG A 7 -11.24 74.11 -5.33
C ARG A 7 -10.61 72.92 -6.05
N VAL A 8 -9.28 72.89 -6.15
CA VAL A 8 -8.57 71.67 -6.53
C VAL A 8 -9.00 70.60 -5.53
N THR A 9 -9.90 69.71 -5.93
CA THR A 9 -10.10 68.48 -5.18
C THR A 9 -8.80 67.74 -5.31
N ASN A 10 -8.08 67.60 -4.21
CA ASN A 10 -6.85 66.85 -4.14
C ASN A 10 -7.10 65.46 -4.75
N SER A 11 -6.76 65.26 -6.02
CA SER A 11 -6.95 63.99 -6.74
C SER A 11 -5.97 62.92 -6.26
N GLY A 12 -5.40 63.08 -5.07
CA GLY A 12 -4.40 62.22 -4.46
C GLY A 12 -4.84 61.71 -3.08
N PHE A 13 -4.01 60.85 -2.49
CA PHE A 13 -4.24 60.25 -1.18
C PHE A 13 -4.51 61.30 -0.09
N THR A 14 -5.50 61.03 0.75
CA THR A 14 -5.81 61.78 1.97
C THR A 14 -5.31 61.02 3.21
N GLY A 15 -5.43 61.58 4.41
CA GLY A 15 -5.19 60.84 5.66
C GLY A 15 -6.11 59.64 5.89
N ALA A 16 -7.22 59.54 5.15
CA ALA A 16 -8.11 58.39 5.11
C ALA A 16 -7.78 57.41 3.96
N GLY A 17 -6.70 57.66 3.20
CA GLY A 17 -6.35 56.91 2.00
C GLY A 17 -6.89 57.53 0.71
N GLY A 18 -6.93 56.72 -0.35
CA GLY A 18 -7.32 57.10 -1.72
C GLY A 18 -7.23 55.91 -2.67
N ALA A 19 -7.72 56.07 -3.90
CA ALA A 19 -7.64 55.05 -4.95
C ALA A 19 -6.62 55.45 -6.03
N VAL A 20 -5.90 54.47 -6.58
CA VAL A 20 -5.00 54.64 -7.73
C VAL A 20 -5.64 53.96 -8.94
N THR A 21 -5.79 54.67 -10.05
CA THR A 21 -6.39 54.14 -11.29
C THR A 21 -5.35 53.60 -12.29
N GLY A 22 -4.09 53.48 -11.87
CA GLY A 22 -2.97 52.97 -12.65
C GLY A 22 -1.96 52.17 -11.80
N PRO A 23 -0.92 51.60 -12.42
CA PRO A 23 0.08 50.81 -11.71
C PRO A 23 0.85 51.67 -10.70
N LEU A 24 1.03 51.13 -9.50
CA LEU A 24 1.85 51.72 -8.46
C LEU A 24 3.25 51.11 -8.49
N VAL A 25 4.24 51.89 -8.92
CA VAL A 25 5.66 51.49 -8.89
C VAL A 25 6.28 51.98 -7.58
N LEU A 26 6.86 51.06 -6.81
CA LEU A 26 7.50 51.36 -5.53
C LEU A 26 9.02 51.47 -5.71
N SER A 27 9.69 52.22 -4.84
CA SER A 27 11.15 52.43 -4.89
C SER A 27 11.97 51.20 -4.48
N GLY A 28 11.34 50.21 -3.84
CA GLY A 28 12.00 49.00 -3.37
C GLY A 28 11.05 48.06 -2.62
N ASP A 29 11.62 46.96 -2.13
CA ASP A 29 10.91 45.91 -1.40
C ASP A 29 10.60 46.31 0.05
N PRO A 30 9.54 45.74 0.65
CA PRO A 30 9.15 46.07 2.01
C PRO A 30 10.19 45.59 3.03
N VAL A 31 10.53 46.46 4.00
CA VAL A 31 11.38 46.19 5.17
C VAL A 31 10.62 46.31 6.50
N GLN A 32 9.39 46.81 6.48
CA GLN A 32 8.51 46.88 7.65
C GLN A 32 7.17 46.19 7.38
N PRO A 33 6.51 45.60 8.40
CA PRO A 33 5.29 44.80 8.21
C PRO A 33 4.13 45.50 7.52
N LEU A 34 4.01 46.82 7.65
CA LEU A 34 2.91 47.62 7.11
C LEU A 34 3.25 48.35 5.80
N GLN A 35 4.40 48.04 5.19
CA GLN A 35 4.75 48.58 3.87
C GLN A 35 4.02 47.81 2.77
N ALA A 36 3.73 48.50 1.66
CA ALA A 36 3.21 47.84 0.46
C ALA A 36 4.29 46.92 -0.14
N ALA A 37 3.89 45.70 -0.52
CA ALA A 37 4.79 44.75 -1.17
C ALA A 37 4.86 44.98 -2.69
N THR A 38 6.06 44.88 -3.26
CA THR A 38 6.25 44.82 -4.71
C THR A 38 5.87 43.44 -5.24
N LYS A 39 5.54 43.32 -6.53
CA LYS A 39 5.37 42.02 -7.18
C LYS A 39 6.66 41.17 -7.08
N GLN A 40 7.84 41.77 -7.25
CA GLN A 40 9.11 41.03 -7.18
C GLN A 40 9.32 40.39 -5.80
N TYR A 41 8.95 41.11 -4.72
CA TYR A 41 9.07 40.58 -3.37
C TYR A 41 8.16 39.37 -3.17
N VAL A 42 6.90 39.46 -3.61
CA VAL A 42 5.94 38.34 -3.52
C VAL A 42 6.40 37.16 -4.36
N ASP A 43 6.81 37.37 -5.61
CA ASP A 43 7.30 36.29 -6.48
C ASP A 43 8.54 35.60 -5.88
N SER A 44 9.48 36.39 -5.34
CA SER A 44 10.69 35.87 -4.69
C SER A 44 10.35 35.01 -3.48
N THR A 45 9.51 35.52 -2.58
CA THR A 45 9.08 34.79 -1.38
C THR A 45 8.33 33.50 -1.71
N VAL A 46 7.41 33.53 -2.68
CA VAL A 46 6.69 32.34 -3.16
C VAL A 46 7.64 31.33 -3.81
N ASN A 47 8.60 31.78 -4.61
CA ASN A 47 9.59 30.89 -5.22
C ASN A 47 10.50 30.24 -4.18
N ILE A 48 10.92 30.98 -3.16
CA ILE A 48 11.68 30.44 -2.02
C ILE A 48 10.82 29.40 -1.28
N HIS A 49 9.57 29.73 -0.95
CA HIS A 49 8.68 28.82 -0.25
C HIS A 49 8.40 27.53 -1.06
N ASN A 50 8.21 27.61 -2.38
CA ASN A 50 8.00 26.43 -3.22
C ASN A 50 9.21 25.47 -3.25
N ALA A 51 10.41 26.00 -3.00
CA ALA A 51 11.65 25.24 -2.91
C ALA A 51 12.01 24.80 -1.48
N ASP A 52 11.18 25.16 -0.49
CA ASP A 52 11.43 24.86 0.92
C ASP A 52 11.13 23.39 1.23
N ASN A 53 12.14 22.53 1.09
CA ASN A 53 12.02 21.10 1.39
C ASN A 53 11.97 20.79 2.90
N ILE A 54 11.98 21.81 3.79
CA ILE A 54 11.69 21.62 5.22
C ILE A 54 10.17 21.53 5.43
N LEU A 55 9.41 22.33 4.67
CA LEU A 55 7.95 22.37 4.72
C LEU A 55 7.30 21.51 3.63
N HIS A 56 7.99 21.32 2.51
CA HIS A 56 7.51 20.57 1.34
C HIS A 56 8.34 19.31 1.09
N LEU A 57 7.77 18.43 0.29
CA LEU A 57 8.49 17.29 -0.26
C LEU A 57 9.49 17.73 -1.34
N THR A 58 10.64 17.05 -1.37
CA THR A 58 11.63 17.15 -2.44
C THR A 58 11.05 16.75 -3.80
N SER A 59 11.68 17.16 -4.91
CA SER A 59 11.27 16.75 -6.25
C SER A 59 11.28 15.23 -6.45
N ASN A 60 12.23 14.54 -5.82
CA ASN A 60 12.33 13.07 -5.89
C ASN A 60 11.17 12.41 -5.14
N GLU A 61 10.83 12.89 -3.94
CA GLU A 61 9.68 12.41 -3.18
C GLU A 61 8.37 12.67 -3.94
N LYS A 62 8.18 13.87 -4.52
CA LYS A 62 7.02 14.18 -5.36
C LYS A 62 6.89 13.22 -6.55
N THR A 63 8.00 12.91 -7.22
CA THR A 63 8.02 11.97 -8.36
C THR A 63 7.66 10.56 -7.90
N LEU A 64 8.21 10.11 -6.77
CA LEU A 64 7.89 8.81 -6.19
C LEU A 64 6.40 8.71 -5.83
N LEU A 65 5.80 9.78 -5.31
CA LEU A 65 4.39 9.80 -4.94
C LEU A 65 3.44 9.98 -6.14
N ASN A 66 3.89 10.53 -7.27
CA ASN A 66 3.04 10.88 -8.41
C ASN A 66 2.36 9.66 -9.06
N GLU A 67 3.02 8.50 -9.03
CA GLU A 67 2.52 7.27 -9.64
C GLU A 67 1.89 6.29 -8.64
N ILE A 68 1.80 6.67 -7.36
CA ILE A 68 1.19 5.83 -6.33
C ILE A 68 -0.32 5.88 -6.48
N THR A 69 -0.91 4.76 -6.90
CA THR A 69 -2.37 4.60 -7.06
C THR A 69 -3.07 4.10 -5.80
N VAL A 70 -2.30 3.66 -4.79
CA VAL A 70 -2.84 3.15 -3.52
C VAL A 70 -3.27 4.28 -2.59
N ASN A 71 -4.34 4.07 -1.84
CA ASN A 71 -4.83 5.02 -0.84
C ASN A 71 -4.15 4.84 0.53
N SER A 72 -4.40 5.77 1.45
CA SER A 72 -3.83 5.72 2.81
C SER A 72 -4.26 4.49 3.61
N THR A 73 -5.44 3.91 3.34
CA THR A 73 -5.89 2.68 3.99
C THR A 73 -5.03 1.51 3.55
N GLU A 74 -4.74 1.39 2.25
CA GLU A 74 -3.87 0.35 1.70
C GLU A 74 -2.45 0.46 2.24
N VAL A 75 -1.88 1.68 2.28
CA VAL A 75 -0.54 1.93 2.87
C VAL A 75 -0.53 1.63 4.38
N ASN A 76 -1.57 2.01 5.13
CA ASN A 76 -1.64 1.76 6.57
C ASN A 76 -1.74 0.26 6.90
N ARG A 77 -2.22 -0.59 5.99
CA ARG A 77 -2.17 -2.05 6.16
C ARG A 77 -0.74 -2.59 6.13
N LEU A 78 0.24 -1.82 5.64
CA LEU A 78 1.66 -2.17 5.69
C LEU A 78 2.33 -1.79 7.02
N ALA A 79 1.62 -1.10 7.92
CA ALA A 79 2.15 -0.77 9.24
C ALA A 79 2.38 -2.05 10.08
N GLY A 80 3.54 -2.15 10.72
CA GLY A 80 3.90 -3.29 11.57
C GLY A 80 4.59 -4.46 10.86
N LEU A 81 4.84 -4.37 9.55
CA LEU A 81 5.74 -5.28 8.87
C LEU A 81 7.17 -5.16 9.43
N THR A 82 7.72 -6.27 9.93
CA THR A 82 9.10 -6.36 10.47
C THR A 82 10.14 -6.76 9.42
N SER A 83 9.69 -7.05 8.19
CA SER A 83 10.50 -7.42 7.03
C SER A 83 9.75 -7.01 5.77
N ASN A 84 10.39 -7.05 4.59
CA ASN A 84 9.67 -6.74 3.35
C ASN A 84 8.48 -7.71 3.14
N LEU A 85 7.45 -7.22 2.44
CA LEU A 85 6.19 -7.97 2.24
C LEU A 85 6.44 -9.33 1.61
N GLN A 86 7.39 -9.43 0.68
CA GLN A 86 7.71 -10.68 0.00
C GLN A 86 8.18 -11.73 1.00
N GLN A 87 9.12 -11.41 1.89
CA GLN A 87 9.58 -12.33 2.94
C GLN A 87 8.46 -12.77 3.88
N GLN A 88 7.53 -11.88 4.24
CA GLN A 88 6.40 -12.26 5.09
C GLN A 88 5.43 -13.20 4.39
N ILE A 89 5.19 -13.00 3.09
CA ILE A 89 4.35 -13.89 2.27
C ILE A 89 5.02 -15.25 2.10
N ASP A 90 6.31 -15.25 1.76
CA ASP A 90 7.11 -16.47 1.56
C ASP A 90 7.18 -17.31 2.85
N GLY A 91 7.14 -16.66 4.02
CA GLY A 91 7.15 -17.32 5.32
C GLY A 91 5.84 -17.99 5.74
N LYS A 92 4.69 -17.72 5.09
CA LYS A 92 3.39 -18.28 5.50
C LYS A 92 3.15 -19.71 5.01
N ALA A 93 3.57 -20.03 3.79
CA ALA A 93 3.55 -21.39 3.24
C ALA A 93 4.50 -21.46 2.04
N ASN A 94 5.68 -22.04 2.23
CA ASN A 94 6.66 -22.14 1.15
C ASN A 94 6.20 -23.16 0.08
N LEU A 95 6.20 -22.74 -1.19
CA LEU A 95 5.79 -23.55 -2.33
C LEU A 95 6.73 -24.74 -2.60
N SER A 96 7.99 -24.67 -2.15
CA SER A 96 8.91 -25.81 -2.23
C SER A 96 8.72 -26.83 -1.11
N GLY A 97 7.73 -26.61 -0.22
CA GLY A 97 7.46 -27.40 0.97
C GLY A 97 7.83 -26.67 2.26
N GLY A 98 7.22 -27.08 3.37
CA GLY A 98 7.47 -26.47 4.67
C GLY A 98 6.94 -27.32 5.82
N THR A 99 7.40 -27.01 7.02
CA THR A 99 6.90 -27.60 8.27
C THR A 99 5.83 -26.67 8.84
N PHE A 100 4.59 -27.16 8.91
CA PHE A 100 3.54 -26.48 9.67
C PHE A 100 3.65 -26.88 11.14
N THR A 101 3.56 -25.92 12.05
CA THR A 101 3.45 -26.17 13.49
C THR A 101 1.99 -26.15 13.93
N GLY A 102 1.68 -26.87 15.02
CA GLY A 102 0.30 -27.04 15.50
C GLY A 102 -0.49 -28.12 14.75
N PHE A 103 -1.80 -28.20 15.01
CA PHE A 103 -2.68 -29.16 14.33
C PHE A 103 -3.06 -28.69 12.94
N ILE A 104 -3.00 -29.59 11.97
CA ILE A 104 -3.50 -29.38 10.61
C ILE A 104 -4.89 -30.02 10.50
N ASN A 105 -5.92 -29.19 10.29
CA ASN A 105 -7.28 -29.65 10.01
C ASN A 105 -7.51 -29.67 8.50
N LEU A 106 -7.81 -30.84 7.94
CA LEU A 106 -8.18 -31.00 6.53
C LEU A 106 -9.71 -30.97 6.39
N HIS A 107 -10.22 -30.25 5.39
CA HIS A 107 -11.66 -30.01 5.24
C HIS A 107 -12.45 -31.21 4.68
N SER A 108 -11.78 -32.18 4.04
CA SER A 108 -12.42 -33.35 3.44
C SER A 108 -11.45 -34.52 3.27
N ASN A 109 -11.99 -35.68 2.90
CA ASN A 109 -11.21 -36.85 2.49
C ASN A 109 -10.39 -36.56 1.20
N PRO A 110 -9.25 -37.24 1.01
CA PRO A 110 -8.42 -37.12 -0.19
C PRO A 110 -9.16 -37.65 -1.44
N SER A 111 -8.98 -36.97 -2.58
CA SER A 111 -9.52 -37.35 -3.88
C SER A 111 -8.45 -37.66 -4.93
N ALA A 112 -7.17 -37.35 -4.65
CA ALA A 112 -6.03 -37.68 -5.49
C ALA A 112 -4.89 -38.31 -4.68
N SER A 113 -4.03 -39.07 -5.36
CA SER A 113 -2.98 -39.89 -4.72
C SER A 113 -1.94 -39.09 -3.93
N LEU A 114 -1.76 -37.80 -4.22
CA LEU A 114 -0.77 -36.93 -3.57
C LEU A 114 -1.39 -35.99 -2.53
N HIS A 115 -2.67 -36.15 -2.21
CA HIS A 115 -3.29 -35.36 -1.14
C HIS A 115 -2.81 -35.85 0.23
N LEU A 116 -2.67 -34.90 1.17
CA LEU A 116 -2.56 -35.22 2.58
C LEU A 116 -3.82 -35.97 3.04
N VAL A 117 -3.64 -36.92 3.95
CA VAL A 117 -4.73 -37.77 4.45
C VAL A 117 -5.00 -37.51 5.93
N THR A 118 -6.28 -37.43 6.31
CA THR A 118 -6.65 -37.41 7.74
C THR A 118 -6.45 -38.81 8.33
N LYS A 119 -6.20 -38.88 9.65
CA LYS A 119 -6.17 -40.16 10.38
C LYS A 119 -7.50 -40.91 10.24
N GLN A 120 -8.62 -40.20 10.34
CA GLN A 120 -9.95 -40.79 10.18
C GLN A 120 -10.15 -41.45 8.80
N TYR A 121 -9.63 -40.86 7.72
CA TYR A 121 -9.67 -41.51 6.41
C TYR A 121 -8.82 -42.78 6.36
N ALA A 122 -7.56 -42.71 6.84
CA ALA A 122 -6.66 -43.86 6.85
C ALA A 122 -7.22 -45.02 7.69
N ASP A 123 -7.76 -44.72 8.86
CA ASP A 123 -8.34 -45.71 9.77
C ASP A 123 -9.62 -46.32 9.16
N SER A 124 -10.43 -45.54 8.44
CA SER A 124 -11.62 -46.04 7.72
C SER A 124 -11.25 -47.00 6.58
N VAL A 125 -10.17 -46.73 5.85
CA VAL A 125 -9.68 -47.63 4.77
C VAL A 125 -9.08 -48.90 5.36
N LEU A 126 -8.42 -48.83 6.52
CA LEU A 126 -7.87 -50.01 7.18
C LEU A 126 -8.96 -50.87 7.81
N SER A 127 -9.97 -50.26 8.43
CA SER A 127 -11.10 -50.96 9.04
C SER A 127 -11.91 -51.76 8.02
N SER A 128 -12.09 -51.26 6.79
CA SER A 128 -12.76 -52.00 5.72
C SER A 128 -11.97 -53.22 5.22
N ILE A 129 -10.64 -53.25 5.45
CA ILE A 129 -9.78 -54.40 5.17
C ILE A 129 -9.72 -55.34 6.39
N GLY A 130 -9.79 -54.79 7.61
CA GLY A 130 -9.66 -55.51 8.88
C GLY A 130 -10.95 -56.10 9.45
N GLY A 131 -12.12 -55.71 8.95
CA GLY A 131 -13.43 -56.16 9.45
C GLY A 131 -13.70 -57.67 9.34
N GLY A 132 -12.84 -58.43 8.66
CA GLY A 132 -12.91 -59.88 8.55
C GLY A 132 -11.66 -60.63 9.02
N LEU A 133 -10.68 -59.93 9.60
CA LEU A 133 -9.41 -60.53 10.04
C LEU A 133 -9.48 -60.89 11.53
N SER A 134 -9.33 -62.17 11.84
CA SER A 134 -9.16 -62.67 13.20
C SER A 134 -7.69 -62.62 13.62
N ILE A 135 -7.42 -62.70 14.92
CA ILE A 135 -6.05 -62.86 15.43
C ILE A 135 -5.44 -64.12 14.81
N GLY A 136 -4.33 -63.96 14.08
CA GLY A 136 -3.65 -65.05 13.37
C GLY A 136 -3.86 -65.04 11.86
N ASP A 137 -4.79 -64.24 11.33
CA ASP A 137 -4.95 -64.09 9.88
C ASP A 137 -3.78 -63.30 9.28
N VAL A 138 -3.11 -63.91 8.30
CA VAL A 138 -2.04 -63.26 7.53
C VAL A 138 -2.61 -62.66 6.25
N VAL A 139 -2.60 -61.32 6.15
CA VAL A 139 -2.96 -60.62 4.91
C VAL A 139 -1.81 -60.73 3.92
N ARG A 140 -2.00 -61.49 2.83
CA ARG A 140 -1.04 -61.56 1.71
C ARG A 140 -1.64 -60.93 0.46
N LYS A 141 -0.90 -60.01 -0.18
CA LYS A 141 -1.23 -59.51 -1.52
C LYS A 141 -0.80 -60.55 -2.55
N THR A 142 -1.72 -61.37 -3.04
CA THR A 142 -1.41 -62.37 -4.07
C THR A 142 -1.22 -61.68 -5.42
N VAL A 143 0.01 -61.64 -5.94
CA VAL A 143 0.22 -61.48 -7.38
C VAL A 143 -0.02 -62.85 -8.01
N SER A 144 -1.21 -63.04 -8.59
CA SER A 144 -1.55 -64.26 -9.33
C SER A 144 -1.03 -64.13 -10.74
N THR A 145 0.18 -64.64 -10.98
CA THR A 145 0.56 -65.10 -12.31
C THR A 145 0.67 -66.61 -12.21
N THR A 146 -0.28 -67.35 -12.79
CA THR A 146 -0.13 -68.80 -12.94
C THR A 146 0.98 -69.04 -13.96
N PRO A 147 2.14 -69.62 -13.59
CA PRO A 147 3.19 -69.92 -14.55
C PRO A 147 2.66 -70.92 -15.58
N THR A 148 2.88 -70.67 -16.86
CA THR A 148 2.44 -71.56 -17.94
C THR A 148 3.15 -72.91 -17.80
N GLY A 149 2.40 -73.95 -17.41
CA GLY A 149 2.94 -75.30 -17.23
C GLY A 149 2.15 -76.24 -16.31
N PHE A 150 1.19 -75.73 -15.52
CA PHE A 150 0.42 -76.54 -14.57
C PHE A 150 -0.85 -77.21 -15.15
N LEU A 151 -1.08 -77.13 -16.47
CA LEU A 151 -2.10 -77.90 -17.17
C LEU A 151 -1.42 -78.86 -18.15
N ARG A 152 -1.04 -80.04 -17.67
CA ARG A 152 -0.83 -81.24 -18.47
C ARG A 152 -1.38 -82.43 -17.71
#